data_AF-A0A2V7YQR0-F1
#
_entry.id   AF-A0A2V7YQR0-F1
#
_cell.length_a   1.000
_cell.length_b   1.000
_cell.length_c   1.000
_cell.angle_alpha   90.00
_cell.angle_beta   90.00
_cell.angle_gamma   90.00
#
_symmetry.space_group_name_H-M   'P 1'
#
loop_
_entity.id
_entity.type
_entity.pdbx_description
1 polymer ?
#
loop_
_entity_poly.entity_id
_entity_poly.type
_entity_poly.pdbx_seq_one_letter_code
_entity_poly.pdbx_strand_id
1 'polypeptide(L)'
;MRFTIEQRHLTDSAGKPVSNELVSFDTVEADSADDAVRLLISREDAQLMGDIMKFPGFQAVATIRKSAGVYTLQVGPTSQSRIPI
;
A
#
# COMPACT_ATOMS: atom_id res chain seq x y z
N MET A 1 12.06 1.43 -10.51
CA MET A 1 11.22 2.66 -10.50
C MET A 1 10.82 2.98 -9.07
N ARG A 2 10.49 4.23 -8.73
CA ARG A 2 10.03 4.59 -7.38
C ARG A 2 8.50 4.62 -7.32
N PHE A 3 7.93 3.93 -6.36
CA PHE A 3 6.49 3.88 -6.09
C PHE A 3 6.18 4.50 -4.74
N THR A 4 5.06 5.22 -4.66
CA THR A 4 4.46 5.65 -3.41
C THR A 4 3.36 4.67 -3.04
N ILE A 5 3.35 4.23 -1.79
CA ILE A 5 2.32 3.35 -1.25
C ILE A 5 1.57 4.10 -0.16
N GLU A 6 0.30 4.35 -0.39
CA GLU A 6 -0.64 4.82 0.63
C GLU A 6 -1.28 3.61 1.32
N GLN A 7 -1.21 3.55 2.65
CA GLN A 7 -1.85 2.53 3.46
C GLN A 7 -2.96 3.14 4.28
N ARG A 8 -4.18 2.60 4.19
CA ARG A 8 -5.31 2.99 5.06
C ARG A 8 -5.69 1.86 5.99
N HIS A 9 -5.70 2.14 7.29
CA HIS A 9 -6.11 1.19 8.32
C HIS A 9 -7.64 1.06 8.34
N LEU A 10 -8.16 -0.16 8.15
CA LEU A 10 -9.61 -0.43 8.08
C LEU A 10 -10.17 -1.00 9.37
N THR A 11 -9.50 -2.00 9.94
CA THR A 11 -9.98 -2.68 11.16
C THR A 11 -8.84 -2.92 12.11
N ASP A 12 -9.11 -2.87 13.42
CA ASP A 12 -8.16 -3.29 14.45
C ASP A 12 -7.93 -4.82 14.46
N SER A 13 -7.10 -5.28 15.39
CA SER A 13 -6.76 -6.70 15.56
C SER A 13 -7.94 -7.58 16.00
N ALA A 14 -9.00 -6.99 16.55
CA ALA A 14 -10.26 -7.67 16.87
C ALA A 14 -11.25 -7.67 15.69
N GLY A 15 -10.87 -7.09 14.55
CA GLY A 15 -11.73 -6.97 13.37
C GLY A 15 -12.78 -5.86 13.50
N LYS A 16 -12.65 -4.98 14.50
CA LYS A 16 -13.55 -3.83 14.63
C LYS A 16 -13.08 -2.70 13.71
N PRO A 17 -14.00 -2.01 13.01
CA PRO A 17 -13.64 -0.85 12.21
C PRO A 17 -12.92 0.20 13.06
N VAL A 18 -11.83 0.77 12.52
CA VAL A 18 -11.18 1.92 13.16
C VAL A 18 -11.94 3.19 12.80
N SER A 19 -12.30 3.99 13.81
CA SER A 19 -13.11 5.21 13.63
C SER A 19 -12.32 6.39 13.07
N ASN A 20 -10.99 6.33 13.13
CA ASN A 20 -10.08 7.30 12.54
C ASN A 20 -9.25 6.58 11.49
N GLU A 21 -9.52 6.85 10.21
CA GLU A 21 -8.77 6.29 9.08
C GLU A 21 -7.34 6.82 9.12
N LEU A 22 -6.47 6.14 9.86
CA LEU A 22 -5.05 6.45 9.87
C LEU A 22 -4.48 6.08 8.50
N VAL A 23 -4.01 7.10 7.80
CA VAL A 23 -3.32 6.97 6.52
C VAL A 23 -1.83 7.09 6.77
N SER A 24 -1.05 6.13 6.28
CA SER A 24 0.41 6.20 6.24
C SER A 24 0.91 6.14 4.80
N PHE A 25 2.05 6.78 4.55
CA PHE A 25 2.68 6.79 3.23
C PHE A 25 4.06 6.18 3.33
N ASP A 26 4.40 5.36 2.34
CA ASP A 26 5.72 4.78 2.16
C ASP A 26 6.21 5.00 0.73
N THR A 27 7.52 4.87 0.52
CA THR A 27 8.09 4.85 -0.83
C THR A 27 9.07 3.70 -0.98
N VAL A 28 8.93 2.95 -2.07
CA VAL A 28 9.76 1.78 -2.36
C VAL A 28 10.27 1.83 -3.79
N GLU A 29 11.48 1.32 -4.01
CA GLU A 29 12.00 1.07 -5.36
C GLU A 29 11.65 -0.36 -5.78
N ALA A 30 11.01 -0.51 -6.93
CA ALA A 30 10.57 -1.79 -7.48
C ALA A 30 10.50 -1.74 -9.01
N ASP A 31 10.45 -2.92 -9.64
CA ASP A 31 10.34 -3.04 -11.10
C ASP A 31 8.90 -2.85 -11.61
N SER A 32 7.91 -3.15 -10.77
CA SER A 32 6.49 -2.96 -11.06
C SER A 32 5.68 -2.61 -9.81
N ALA A 33 4.43 -2.17 -9.99
CA ALA A 33 3.51 -1.90 -8.88
C ALA A 33 3.15 -3.18 -8.09
N ASP A 34 3.15 -4.35 -8.75
CA ASP A 34 2.96 -5.66 -8.11
C ASP A 34 4.14 -5.97 -7.19
N ASP A 35 5.37 -5.80 -7.71
CA ASP A 35 6.59 -6.01 -6.94
C ASP A 35 6.69 -5.05 -5.76
N ALA A 36 6.27 -3.79 -5.94
CA ALA A 36 6.20 -2.81 -4.85
C ALA A 36 5.27 -3.28 -3.71
N VAL A 37 4.09 -3.83 -4.03
CA VAL A 37 3.18 -4.42 -3.04
C VAL A 37 3.84 -5.62 -2.36
N ARG A 38 4.43 -6.55 -3.12
CA ARG A 38 5.08 -7.74 -2.55
C ARG A 38 6.25 -7.41 -1.63
N LEU A 39 7.06 -6.41 -1.99
CA LEU A 39 8.15 -5.92 -1.15
C LEU A 39 7.63 -5.34 0.17
N LEU A 40 6.56 -4.54 0.12
CA LEU A 40 5.94 -4.01 1.33
C LEU A 40 5.45 -5.15 2.25
N ILE A 41 4.73 -6.12 1.66
CA ILE A 41 4.19 -7.27 2.39
C ILE A 41 5.30 -8.05 3.08
N SER A 42 6.39 -8.32 2.38
CA SER A 42 7.55 -9.02 2.95
C SER A 42 8.23 -8.21 4.05
N ARG A 43 8.33 -6.88 3.92
CA ARG A 43 8.99 -6.01 4.90
C ARG A 43 8.18 -5.86 6.18
N GLU A 44 6.86 -5.90 6.08
CA GLU A 44 5.94 -5.68 7.20
C GLU A 44 5.37 -6.97 7.81
N ASP A 45 5.87 -8.14 7.39
CA ASP A 45 5.34 -9.46 7.77
C ASP A 45 3.81 -9.53 7.61
N ALA A 46 3.32 -8.99 6.49
CA ALA A 46 1.91 -8.92 6.19
C ALA A 46 1.47 -10.13 5.35
N GLN A 47 0.16 -10.35 5.31
CA GLN A 47 -0.46 -11.33 4.44
C GLN A 47 -1.32 -10.63 3.39
N LEU A 48 -1.15 -10.97 2.12
CA LEU A 48 -2.06 -10.53 1.05
C LEU A 48 -3.43 -11.18 1.23
N MET A 49 -4.49 -10.38 1.19
CA MET A 49 -5.88 -10.84 1.19
C MET A 49 -6.48 -10.67 -0.21
N GLY A 50 -6.58 -11.77 -0.96
CA GLY A 50 -7.07 -11.76 -2.33
C GLY A 50 -6.00 -11.40 -3.35
N ASP A 51 -6.42 -10.80 -4.47
CA ASP A 51 -5.54 -10.46 -5.58
C ASP A 51 -5.09 -8.99 -5.56
N ILE A 52 -3.94 -8.71 -6.17
CA ILE A 52 -3.49 -7.35 -6.45
C ILE A 52 -4.25 -6.86 -7.70
N MET A 53 -5.15 -5.90 -7.51
CA MET A 53 -5.89 -5.28 -8.61
C MET A 53 -5.02 -4.24 -9.32
N LYS A 54 -4.82 -4.39 -10.62
CA LYS A 54 -4.00 -3.49 -11.44
C LYS A 54 -4.89 -2.57 -12.27
N PHE A 55 -4.51 -1.30 -12.36
CA PHE A 55 -5.22 -0.28 -13.12
C PHE A 55 -4.28 0.38 -14.14
N PRO A 56 -4.83 0.94 -15.24
CA PRO A 56 -4.05 1.73 -16.19
C PRO A 56 -3.25 2.84 -15.50
N GLY A 57 -2.04 3.13 -15.99
CA GLY A 57 -1.17 4.17 -15.41
C GLY A 57 -0.28 3.70 -14.26
N PHE A 58 0.12 2.42 -14.24
CA PHE A 58 1.03 1.83 -13.24
C PHE A 58 0.50 1.88 -11.81
N GLN A 59 -0.83 1.87 -11.65
CA GLN A 59 -1.48 1.86 -10.35
C GLN A 59 -1.87 0.44 -9.94
N ALA A 60 -1.81 0.15 -8.64
CA ALA A 60 -2.30 -1.08 -8.07
C ALA A 60 -3.02 -0.84 -6.75
N VAL A 61 -4.00 -1.69 -6.44
CA VAL A 61 -4.70 -1.71 -5.16
C VAL A 61 -4.62 -3.13 -4.59
N ALA A 62 -4.35 -3.24 -3.30
CA ALA A 62 -4.30 -4.52 -2.61
C ALA A 62 -4.91 -4.39 -1.21
N THR A 63 -5.37 -5.50 -0.65
CA THR A 63 -5.77 -5.58 0.76
C THR A 63 -4.79 -6.49 1.48
N ILE A 64 -4.29 -6.04 2.63
CA ILE A 64 -3.33 -6.81 3.43
C ILE A 64 -3.80 -6.93 4.88
N ARG A 65 -3.35 -8.00 5.54
CA ARG A 65 -3.54 -8.22 6.97
C ARG A 65 -2.19 -8.17 7.67
N LYS A 66 -2.12 -7.43 8.77
CA LYS A 66 -1.00 -7.39 9.72
C LYS A 66 -1.48 -7.84 11.10
N SER A 67 -0.57 -7.99 12.04
CA SER A 67 -0.91 -8.26 13.46
C SER A 67 -1.85 -7.19 14.05
N ALA A 68 -1.70 -5.94 13.64
CA ALA A 68 -2.48 -4.80 14.12
C ALA A 68 -3.88 -4.68 13.49
N GLY A 69 -4.14 -5.32 12.34
CA GLY A 69 -5.38 -5.06 11.61
C GLY A 69 -5.36 -5.38 10.12
N VAL A 70 -6.41 -4.93 9.43
CA VAL A 70 -6.54 -5.01 7.96
C VAL A 70 -6.32 -3.63 7.36
N TYR A 71 -5.61 -3.59 6.24
CA TYR A 71 -5.24 -2.36 5.55
C TYR A 71 -5.54 -2.47 4.06
N THR A 72 -5.90 -1.34 3.45
CA THR A 72 -5.86 -1.20 1.99
C THR A 72 -4.62 -0.46 1.57
N LEU A 73 -4.03 -0.90 0.45
CA LEU A 73 -2.86 -0.31 -0.17
C LEU A 73 -3.30 0.32 -1.49
N GLN A 74 -2.94 1.59 -1.70
CA GLN A 74 -2.96 2.21 -3.02
C GLN A 74 -1.52 2.49 -3.44
N VAL A 75 -1.10 1.90 -4.55
CA VAL A 75 0.26 1.99 -5.06
C VAL A 75 0.24 2.71 -6.39
N GLY A 76 1.11 3.70 -6.53
CA GLY A 76 1.29 4.43 -7.78
C GLY A 76 2.73 4.89 -7.96
N PRO A 77 3.14 5.22 -9.19
CA PRO A 77 4.47 5.79 -9.42
C PRO A 77 4.61 7.08 -8.61
N THR A 78 5.75 7.24 -7.95
CA THR A 78 6.04 8.50 -7.25
C THR A 78 6.20 9.59 -8.30
N SER A 79 5.23 10.50 -8.38
CA SER A 79 5.41 11.74 -9.14
C SER A 79 6.59 12.50 -8.52
N GLN A 80 7.71 12.59 -9.24
CA GLN A 80 8.64 13.69 -9.02
C GLN A 80 7.88 14.97 -9.36
N SER A 81 7.22 15.56 -8.37
CA SER A 81 6.84 16.96 -8.47
C SER A 81 8.16 17.71 -8.65
N ARG A 82 8.38 18.23 -9.86
CA ARG A 82 9.40 19.25 -10.07
C ARG A 82 9.05 20.37 -9.11
N ILE A 83 9.79 20.48 -8.01
CA ILE A 83 9.80 21.71 -7.23
C ILE A 83 10.29 22.78 -8.22
N PRO A 84 9.48 23.80 -8.57
CA PRO A 84 10.01 24.92 -9.33
C PRO A 84 10.99 25.64 -8.41
N ILE A 85 12.25 25.71 -8.84
CA ILE A 85 13.25 26.66 -8.33
C ILE A 85 12.84 28.08 -8.68
#